data_AF-A0A455XE91-F1
#
_entry.id   AF-A0A455XE91-F1
#
_cell.length_a   1.000
_cell.length_b   1.000
_cell.length_c   1.000
_cell.angle_alpha   90.00
_cell.angle_beta   90.00
_cell.angle_gamma   90.00
#
_symmetry.space_group_name_H-M   'P 1'
#
loop_
_entity.id
_entity.type
_entity.pdbx_description
1 polymer ?
#
loop_
_entity_poly.entity_id
_entity_poly.type
_entity_poly.pdbx_seq_one_letter_code
_entity_poly.pdbx_strand_id
1 'polypeptide(L)'
;MDSGGDHASVKTSYEAHFLHRLHCVLLVAEGRSCYEVARWLGNNPRTVERWVHALNEHGMAGLRKHHSGGRPTKLVDKQMQRLALDLQKPPRVCGYSEREWNGKLLVLHLEGCYGIKLSIRQCQRIMRRLTDVGTSGVV
;
A
#
# COMPACT_ATOMS: atom_id res chain seq x y z
N MET A 1 -30.96 -14.23 -4.75
CA MET A 1 -30.34 -13.60 -5.93
C MET A 1 -29.00 -13.07 -5.50
N ASP A 2 -27.98 -13.70 -6.08
CA ASP A 2 -26.55 -13.56 -5.82
C ASP A 2 -26.03 -12.22 -6.37
N SER A 3 -25.12 -11.58 -5.64
CA SER A 3 -24.21 -10.53 -6.14
C SER A 3 -23.11 -10.27 -5.09
N GLY A 4 -22.38 -11.32 -4.74
CA GLY A 4 -21.08 -11.22 -4.07
C GLY A 4 -19.96 -11.36 -5.09
N GLY A 5 -19.58 -10.28 -5.78
CA GLY A 5 -18.55 -10.37 -6.82
C GLY A 5 -17.82 -9.05 -7.02
N ASP A 6 -16.67 -8.89 -6.36
CA ASP A 6 -15.62 -7.92 -6.76
C ASP A 6 -14.25 -8.18 -6.10
N HIS A 7 -14.17 -9.00 -5.04
CA HIS A 7 -12.89 -9.31 -4.37
C HIS A 7 -12.11 -10.49 -4.95
N ALA A 8 -12.71 -11.31 -5.83
CA ALA A 8 -12.07 -12.51 -6.38
C ALA A 8 -11.02 -12.19 -7.45
N SER A 9 -11.25 -11.15 -8.27
CA SER A 9 -10.43 -10.87 -9.46
C SER A 9 -8.98 -10.47 -9.14
N VAL A 10 -8.79 -9.79 -8.01
CA VAL A 10 -7.47 -9.35 -7.56
C VAL A 10 -6.65 -10.52 -6.99
N LYS A 11 -7.28 -11.41 -6.19
CA LYS A 11 -6.57 -12.55 -5.56
C LYS A 11 -5.98 -13.52 -6.57
N THR A 12 -6.72 -13.83 -7.64
CA THR A 12 -6.26 -14.72 -8.72
C THR A 12 -5.02 -14.17 -9.42
N SER A 13 -4.96 -12.85 -9.62
CA SER A 13 -3.78 -12.18 -10.21
C SER A 13 -2.56 -12.18 -9.27
N TYR A 14 -2.76 -12.08 -7.94
CA TYR A 14 -1.65 -12.19 -6.98
C TYR A 14 -1.05 -13.58 -6.95
N GLU A 15 -1.90 -14.61 -6.94
CA GLU A 15 -1.45 -15.99 -6.91
C GLU A 15 -0.71 -16.35 -8.20
N ALA A 16 -1.22 -15.93 -9.36
CA ALA A 16 -0.56 -16.13 -10.65
C ALA A 16 0.85 -15.49 -10.69
N HIS A 17 1.01 -14.26 -10.20
CA HIS A 17 2.33 -13.62 -10.13
C HIS A 17 3.27 -14.32 -9.15
N PHE A 18 2.76 -14.78 -8.01
CA PHE A 18 3.56 -15.51 -7.02
C PHE A 18 4.06 -16.83 -7.60
N LEU A 19 3.18 -17.61 -8.23
CA LEU A 19 3.54 -18.87 -8.89
C LEU A 19 4.54 -18.65 -10.03
N HIS A 20 4.37 -17.60 -10.84
CA HIS A 20 5.32 -17.25 -11.90
C HIS A 20 6.73 -16.98 -11.36
N ARG A 21 6.83 -16.19 -10.27
CA ARG A 21 8.12 -15.89 -9.62
C ARG A 21 8.74 -17.14 -9.03
N LEU A 22 7.93 -17.95 -8.37
CA LEU A 22 8.37 -19.22 -7.78
C LEU A 22 8.92 -20.16 -8.85
N HIS A 23 8.23 -20.27 -9.99
CA HIS A 23 8.69 -21.06 -11.13
C HIS A 23 10.03 -20.56 -11.67
N CYS A 24 10.22 -19.24 -11.80
CA CYS A 24 11.51 -18.69 -12.20
C CYS A 24 12.63 -19.08 -11.23
N VAL A 25 12.39 -18.96 -9.92
CA VAL A 25 13.42 -19.26 -8.92
C VAL A 25 13.71 -20.75 -8.82
N LEU A 26 12.70 -21.61 -8.99
CA LEU A 26 12.87 -23.06 -9.03
C LEU A 26 13.82 -23.47 -10.17
N LEU A 27 13.60 -22.93 -11.38
CA LEU A 27 14.48 -23.22 -12.52
C LEU A 27 15.93 -22.78 -12.28
N VAL A 28 16.12 -21.65 -11.59
CA VAL A 28 17.48 -21.21 -11.18
C VAL A 28 18.08 -22.18 -10.16
N ALA A 29 17.30 -22.65 -9.19
CA ALA A 29 17.74 -23.63 -8.21
C ALA A 29 18.11 -24.98 -8.85
N GLU A 30 17.49 -25.34 -9.97
CA GLU A 30 17.82 -26.50 -10.81
C GLU A 30 19.09 -26.30 -11.67
N GLY A 31 19.77 -25.15 -11.53
CA GLY A 31 21.05 -24.87 -12.20
C GLY A 31 20.95 -24.08 -13.49
N ARG A 32 19.76 -23.55 -13.84
CA ARG A 32 19.62 -22.64 -14.99
C ARG A 32 20.11 -21.24 -14.64
N SER A 33 20.70 -20.55 -15.60
CA SER A 33 21.08 -19.15 -15.40
C SER A 33 19.84 -18.24 -15.36
N CYS A 34 19.93 -17.13 -14.61
CA CYS A 34 18.87 -16.12 -14.59
C CYS A 34 18.54 -15.58 -16.00
N TYR A 35 19.52 -15.58 -16.91
CA TYR A 35 19.35 -15.11 -18.28
C TYR A 35 18.54 -16.09 -19.14
N GLU A 36 18.80 -17.40 -19.04
CA GLU A 36 18.02 -18.42 -19.73
C GLU A 36 16.57 -18.43 -19.26
N VAL A 37 16.36 -18.43 -17.93
CA VAL A 37 15.02 -18.41 -17.33
C VAL A 37 14.25 -17.17 -17.75
N ALA A 38 14.90 -16.00 -17.73
CA ALA A 38 14.30 -14.75 -18.18
C ALA A 38 13.89 -14.80 -19.65
N ARG A 39 14.72 -15.37 -20.52
CA ARG A 39 14.40 -15.56 -21.94
C ARG A 39 13.20 -16.49 -22.13
N TRP A 40 13.15 -17.62 -21.41
CA TRP A 40 12.06 -18.59 -21.56
C TRP A 40 10.72 -18.08 -21.05
N LEU A 41 10.73 -17.32 -19.95
CA LEU A 41 9.51 -16.89 -19.26
C LEU A 41 9.15 -15.42 -19.50
N GLY A 42 9.82 -14.75 -20.44
CA GLY A 42 9.51 -13.38 -20.86
C GLY A 42 9.81 -12.32 -19.78
N ASN A 43 10.80 -12.54 -18.92
CA ASN A 43 11.19 -11.61 -17.87
C ASN A 43 12.50 -10.89 -18.22
N ASN A 44 12.85 -9.86 -17.43
CA ASN A 44 14.19 -9.28 -17.45
C ASN A 44 15.14 -10.10 -16.54
N PRO A 45 16.38 -10.43 -16.96
CA PRO A 45 17.33 -11.20 -16.13
C PRO A 45 17.57 -10.62 -14.74
N ARG A 46 17.67 -9.29 -14.61
CA ARG A 46 17.82 -8.59 -13.32
C ARG A 46 16.60 -8.75 -12.42
N THR A 47 15.42 -8.95 -13.01
CA THR A 47 14.19 -9.20 -12.24
C THR A 47 14.20 -10.60 -11.65
N VAL A 48 14.66 -11.60 -12.42
CA VAL A 48 14.82 -12.98 -11.93
C VAL A 48 15.87 -13.03 -10.81
N GLU A 49 17.02 -12.38 -11.00
CA GLU A 49 18.06 -12.24 -9.98
C GLU A 49 17.50 -11.64 -8.68
N ARG A 50 16.73 -10.55 -8.77
CA ARG A 50 16.06 -9.94 -7.60
C ARG A 50 15.13 -10.91 -6.88
N TRP A 51 14.41 -11.77 -7.59
CA TRP A 51 13.52 -12.76 -6.97
C TRP A 51 14.32 -13.85 -6.25
N VAL A 52 15.45 -14.29 -6.82
CA VAL A 52 16.37 -15.22 -6.16
C VAL A 52 16.90 -14.61 -4.86
N HIS A 53 17.39 -13.37 -4.90
CA HIS A 53 17.84 -12.67 -3.68
C HIS A 53 16.71 -12.52 -2.66
N ALA A 54 15.51 -12.11 -3.10
CA ALA A 54 14.37 -11.95 -2.21
C ALA A 54 13.97 -13.28 -1.54
N LEU A 55 14.04 -14.40 -2.25
CA LEU A 55 13.82 -15.73 -1.66
C LEU A 55 14.91 -16.08 -0.65
N ASN A 56 16.19 -15.83 -0.98
CA ASN A 56 17.30 -16.16 -0.09
C ASN A 56 17.29 -15.33 1.20
N GLU A 57 16.89 -14.05 1.12
CA GLU A 57 16.85 -13.14 2.27
C GLU A 57 15.57 -13.30 3.12
N HIS A 58 14.42 -13.51 2.48
CA HIS A 58 13.10 -13.40 3.13
C HIS A 58 12.22 -14.65 2.96
N GLY A 59 12.74 -15.73 2.39
CA GLY A 59 11.98 -16.93 2.06
C GLY A 59 10.82 -16.66 1.11
N MET A 60 9.77 -17.48 1.17
CA MET A 60 8.60 -17.36 0.30
C MET A 60 7.89 -16.00 0.42
N ALA A 61 8.04 -15.30 1.55
CA ALA A 61 7.50 -13.95 1.73
C ALA A 61 8.13 -12.93 0.76
N GLY A 62 9.42 -13.10 0.41
CA GLY A 62 10.11 -12.24 -0.56
C GLY A 62 9.56 -12.33 -1.99
N LEU A 63 8.91 -13.45 -2.34
CA LEU A 63 8.26 -13.63 -3.64
C LEU A 63 6.82 -13.13 -3.67
N ARG A 64 6.16 -13.02 -2.51
CA ARG A 64 4.83 -12.44 -2.43
C ARG A 64 4.92 -10.94 -2.68
N LYS A 65 4.04 -10.43 -3.54
CA LYS A 65 3.97 -9.00 -3.82
C LYS A 65 3.48 -8.30 -2.55
N HIS A 66 4.37 -7.69 -1.78
CA HIS A 66 3.97 -6.60 -0.91
C HIS A 66 3.37 -5.53 -1.81
N HIS A 67 2.14 -5.12 -1.51
CA HIS A 67 1.50 -4.05 -2.25
C HIS A 67 2.26 -2.75 -1.96
N SER A 68 3.34 -2.47 -2.69
CA SER A 68 3.92 -1.13 -2.77
C SER A 68 2.98 -0.32 -3.64
N GLY A 69 1.84 0.07 -3.07
CA GLY A 69 0.81 0.88 -3.70
C GLY A 69 1.37 2.28 -4.01
N GLY A 70 2.15 2.38 -5.09
CA GLY A 70 2.71 3.62 -5.59
C GLY A 70 3.75 4.29 -4.68
N ARG A 71 4.16 5.50 -5.10
CA ARG A 71 5.08 6.39 -4.36
C ARG A 71 4.65 6.44 -2.89
N PRO A 72 5.56 6.19 -1.92
CA PRO A 72 5.21 6.29 -0.51
C PRO A 72 4.55 7.65 -0.31
N THR A 73 3.29 7.64 0.12
CA THR A 73 2.63 8.86 0.56
C THR A 73 3.53 9.45 1.64
N LYS A 74 3.75 10.78 1.63
CA LYS A 74 4.63 11.45 2.60
C LYS A 74 4.29 11.15 4.07
N LEU A 75 3.14 10.54 4.33
CA LEU A 75 2.72 9.95 5.59
C LEU A 75 3.08 8.46 5.59
N VAL A 76 4.03 8.08 6.45
CA VAL A 76 4.33 6.68 6.81
C VAL A 76 3.08 6.04 7.44
N ASP A 77 2.87 4.73 7.29
CA ASP A 77 1.66 4.04 7.78
C ASP A 77 1.29 4.37 9.23
N LYS A 78 2.28 4.47 10.13
CA LYS A 78 2.08 4.89 11.53
C LYS A 78 1.54 6.32 11.67
N GLN A 79 2.01 7.24 10.83
CA GLN A 79 1.53 8.63 10.81
C GLN A 79 0.11 8.70 10.26
N MET A 80 -0.23 7.86 9.27
CA MET A 80 -1.59 7.76 8.74
C MET A 80 -2.58 7.24 9.80
N GLN A 81 -2.19 6.23 10.58
CA GLN A 81 -3.01 5.72 11.68
C GLN A 81 -3.23 6.78 12.76
N ARG A 82 -2.16 7.48 13.17
CA ARG A 82 -2.28 8.57 14.15
C ARG A 82 -3.16 9.71 13.61
N LEU A 83 -3.00 10.08 12.35
CA LEU A 83 -3.84 11.09 11.71
C LEU A 83 -5.31 10.68 11.68
N ALA A 84 -5.61 9.40 11.40
CA ALA A 84 -6.98 8.90 11.45
C ALA A 84 -7.60 8.99 12.85
N LEU A 85 -6.82 8.78 13.91
CA LEU A 85 -7.28 8.98 15.29
C LEU A 85 -7.49 10.46 15.64
N ASP A 86 -6.64 11.36 15.14
CA ASP A 86 -6.80 12.79 15.36
C ASP A 86 -8.04 13.33 14.62
N LEU A 87 -8.30 12.86 13.41
CA LEU A 87 -9.48 13.23 12.62
C LEU A 87 -10.82 12.70 13.17
N GLN A 88 -10.79 11.66 14.01
CA GLN A 88 -11.98 11.19 14.75
C GLN A 88 -12.39 12.13 15.89
N LYS A 89 -11.45 12.96 16.38
CA LYS A 89 -11.72 13.92 17.46
C LYS A 89 -12.23 15.23 16.85
N PRO A 90 -13.08 15.99 17.56
CA PRO A 90 -13.39 17.35 17.16
C PRO A 90 -12.10 18.20 17.14
N PRO A 91 -11.91 19.10 16.16
CA PRO A 91 -10.70 19.92 16.06
C PRO A 91 -10.38 20.73 17.33
N ARG A 92 -11.40 21.05 18.13
CA ARG A 92 -11.28 21.68 19.46
C ARG A 92 -10.39 20.92 20.42
N VAL A 93 -10.44 19.59 20.39
CA VAL A 93 -9.59 18.74 21.23
C VAL A 93 -8.12 18.79 20.77
N CYS A 94 -7.90 19.14 19.50
CA CYS A 94 -6.57 19.34 18.90
C CYS A 94 -6.08 20.80 18.98
N GLY A 95 -6.80 21.69 19.69
CA GLY A 95 -6.41 23.08 19.89
C GLY A 95 -6.91 24.07 18.83
N TYR A 96 -7.88 23.67 18.00
CA TYR A 96 -8.45 24.53 16.96
C TYR A 96 -9.82 25.09 17.36
N SER A 97 -10.20 26.27 16.84
CA SER A 97 -11.48 26.90 17.19
C SER A 97 -12.65 26.41 16.33
N GLU A 98 -12.33 25.77 15.22
CA GLU A 98 -13.23 25.24 14.21
C GLU A 98 -14.07 24.07 14.73
N ARG A 99 -15.30 23.95 14.21
CA ARG A 99 -16.24 22.88 14.61
C ARG A 99 -15.96 21.56 13.89
N GLU A 100 -15.47 21.63 12.66
CA GLU A 100 -15.27 20.48 11.79
C GLU A 100 -13.91 20.53 11.12
N TRP A 101 -13.36 19.35 10.83
CA TRP A 101 -12.16 19.26 10.02
C TRP A 101 -12.45 19.76 8.61
N ASN A 102 -11.50 20.51 8.05
CA ASN A 102 -11.54 20.93 6.66
C ASN A 102 -10.13 20.89 6.06
N GLY A 103 -10.05 21.00 4.73
CA GLY A 103 -8.77 20.87 4.02
C GLY A 103 -7.70 21.87 4.45
N LYS A 104 -8.07 23.10 4.85
CA LYS A 104 -7.10 24.11 5.33
C LYS A 104 -6.62 23.77 6.74
N LEU A 105 -7.54 23.36 7.61
CA LEU A 105 -7.24 22.96 8.97
C LEU A 105 -6.33 21.73 9.03
N LEU A 106 -6.54 20.77 8.12
CA LEU A 106 -5.70 19.60 8.00
C LEU A 106 -4.28 19.93 7.51
N VAL A 107 -4.11 20.93 6.63
CA VAL A 107 -2.77 21.42 6.26
C VAL A 107 -2.05 21.94 7.51
N LEU A 108 -2.70 22.83 8.26
CA LEU A 108 -2.12 23.40 9.47
C LEU A 108 -1.75 22.33 10.50
N HIS A 109 -2.61 21.33 10.67
CA HIS A 109 -2.39 20.22 11.59
C HIS A 109 -1.23 19.31 11.17
N LEU A 110 -1.13 18.99 9.88
CA LEU A 110 -0.02 18.20 9.35
C LEU A 110 1.32 18.95 9.42
N GLU A 111 1.32 20.25 9.18
CA GLU A 111 2.52 21.06 9.33
C GLU A 111 2.96 21.17 10.79
N GLY A 112 2.03 21.44 11.71
CA GLY A 112 2.34 21.63 13.13
C GLY A 112 2.66 20.34 13.89
N CYS A 113 1.88 19.27 13.72
CA CYS A 113 2.00 18.05 14.52
C CYS A 113 2.86 16.96 13.84
N TYR A 114 3.02 17.03 12.53
CA TYR A 114 3.71 16.00 11.73
C TYR A 114 4.91 16.53 10.94
N GLY A 115 5.07 17.86 10.81
CA GLY A 115 6.12 18.47 9.98
C GLY A 115 5.94 18.23 8.48
N ILE A 116 4.75 17.86 8.02
CA ILE A 116 4.49 17.46 6.63
C ILE A 116 3.71 18.55 5.90
N LYS A 117 4.31 19.07 4.83
CA LYS A 117 3.66 20.02 3.90
C LYS A 117 2.95 19.27 2.77
N LEU A 118 1.61 19.38 2.73
CA LEU A 118 0.74 18.87 1.68
C LEU A 118 -0.14 19.98 1.11
N SER A 119 -0.58 19.83 -0.14
CA SER A 119 -1.55 20.75 -0.72
C SER A 119 -2.96 20.50 -0.14
N ILE A 120 -3.81 21.52 -0.18
CA ILE A 120 -5.21 21.43 0.27
C ILE A 120 -5.95 20.28 -0.46
N ARG A 121 -5.72 20.09 -1.77
CA ARG A 121 -6.34 18.99 -2.54
C ARG A 121 -5.90 17.61 -2.04
N GLN A 122 -4.63 17.46 -1.65
CA GLN A 122 -4.15 16.22 -1.06
C GLN A 122 -4.79 15.95 0.30
N CYS A 123 -4.94 16.98 1.12
CA CYS A 123 -5.61 16.91 2.42
C CYS A 123 -7.10 16.53 2.27
N GLN A 124 -7.83 17.18 1.36
CA GLN A 124 -9.23 16.83 1.06
C GLN A 124 -9.37 15.38 0.55
N ARG A 125 -8.41 14.88 -0.24
CA ARG A 125 -8.41 13.48 -0.68
C ARG A 125 -8.18 12.52 0.49
N ILE A 126 -7.26 12.85 1.40
CA ILE A 126 -7.00 12.06 2.62
C ILE A 126 -8.26 12.02 3.49
N MET A 127 -8.90 13.18 3.73
CA MET A 127 -10.14 13.25 4.51
C MET A 127 -11.23 12.38 3.91
N ARG A 128 -11.53 12.51 2.61
CA ARG A 128 -12.53 11.67 1.94
C ARG A 128 -12.24 10.18 2.09
N ARG A 129 -10.98 9.77 1.94
CA ARG A 129 -10.56 8.37 2.12
C ARG A 129 -10.79 7.87 3.54
N LEU A 130 -10.65 8.72 4.55
CA LEU A 130 -10.80 8.33 5.96
C LEU A 130 -12.25 8.42 6.44
N THR A 131 -13.06 9.31 5.87
CA THR A 131 -14.50 9.42 6.17
C THR A 131 -15.29 8.25 5.59
N ASP A 132 -14.95 7.77 4.38
CA ASP A 132 -15.63 6.66 3.71
C ASP A 132 -15.48 5.32 4.45
N VAL A 133 -14.41 5.16 5.23
CA VAL A 133 -14.13 3.96 6.04
C VAL A 133 -14.92 3.95 7.36
N GLY A 134 -15.60 5.04 7.73
CA GLY A 134 -16.31 5.21 9.01
C GLY A 134 -17.82 4.97 9.00
N THR A 135 -18.43 4.65 7.85
CA THR A 135 -19.90 4.48 7.72
C THR A 135 -20.36 3.02 7.64
N SER A 136 -19.53 2.07 8.10
CA SER A 136 -19.93 0.67 8.30
C SER A 136 -19.62 0.27 9.73
N GLY A 137 -20.55 0.53 10.65
CA GLY A 137 -20.42 0.10 12.04
C GLY A 137 -20.92 1.07 13.10
N VAL A 138 -22.14 1.62 12.96
CA VAL A 138 -22.98 1.92 14.13
C VAL A 138 -24.42 1.57 13.75
N VAL A 139 -24.86 0.42 14.24
CA VAL A 139 -26.28 0.09 14.46
C VAL A 139 -26.79 0.83 15.69
#